data_AF-A0A8R1XQ55-F1
#
_entry.id   AF-A0A8R1XQ55-F1
#
_cell.length_a   1.000
_cell.length_b   1.000
_cell.length_c   1.000
_cell.angle_alpha   90.00
_cell.angle_beta   90.00
_cell.angle_gamma   90.00
#
_symmetry.space_group_name_H-M   'P 1'
#
loop_
_entity.id
_entity.type
_entity.pdbx_description
1 polymer ?
#
loop_
_entity_poly.entity_id
_entity_poly.type
_entity_poly.pdbx_seq_one_letter_code
_entity_poly.pdbx_strand_id
1 'polypeptide(L)' 'MPKDRLMSEKEWRSLGIQQSQGWVHYMIHTPERHVLLFRRPLKDVIVCEENNGKDKEEMN' A
#
# COMPACT_ATOMS: atom_id res chain seq x y z
N MET A 1 0.60 -5.81 21.43
CA MET A 1 1.30 -5.67 20.14
C MET A 1 2.43 -6.69 20.06
N PRO A 2 2.50 -7.53 19.02
CA PRO A 2 3.66 -8.39 18.76
C PRO A 2 4.95 -7.56 18.59
N LYS A 3 6.11 -8.10 19.00
CA LYS A 3 7.39 -7.36 19.02
C LYS A 3 8.27 -7.63 17.80
N ASP A 4 8.06 -8.76 17.16
CA ASP A 4 8.95 -9.43 16.22
C ASP A 4 8.24 -9.83 14.92
N ARG A 5 6.92 -9.61 14.85
CA ARG A 5 6.12 -9.89 13.66
C ARG A 5 5.04 -8.85 13.42
N LEU A 6 4.62 -8.78 12.17
CA LEU A 6 3.45 -8.01 11.77
C LEU A 6 2.17 -8.66 12.28
N MET A 7 1.13 -7.85 12.41
CA MET A 7 -0.20 -8.30 12.84
C MET A 7 -1.04 -8.65 11.62
N SER A 8 -1.72 -9.78 11.69
CA SER A 8 -2.78 -10.12 10.76
C SER A 8 -4.00 -9.22 10.94
N GLU A 9 -4.89 -9.18 9.95
CA GLU A 9 -6.14 -8.42 10.02
C GLU A 9 -6.98 -8.73 11.26
N LYS A 10 -7.08 -10.02 11.61
CA LYS A 10 -7.81 -10.46 12.79
C LYS A 10 -7.25 -9.87 14.09
N GLU A 11 -5.93 -9.74 14.19
CA GLU A 11 -5.25 -9.30 15.41
C GLU A 11 -5.36 -7.80 15.64
N TRP A 12 -5.14 -6.98 14.61
CA TRP A 12 -5.31 -5.54 14.80
C TRP A 12 -6.79 -5.15 14.96
N ARG A 13 -7.72 -5.88 14.33
CA ARG A 13 -9.16 -5.70 14.60
C ARG A 13 -9.54 -6.09 16.03
N SER A 14 -8.94 -7.12 16.62
CA SER A 14 -9.22 -7.50 18.01
C SER A 14 -8.70 -6.49 19.03
N LEU A 15 -7.76 -5.62 18.64
CA LEU A 15 -7.32 -4.47 19.43
C LEU A 15 -8.26 -3.25 19.32
N GLY A 16 -9.36 -3.37 18.57
CA GLY A 16 -10.35 -2.30 18.39
C GLY A 16 -10.05 -1.35 17.23
N ILE A 17 -9.05 -1.63 16.41
CA ILE A 17 -8.72 -0.79 15.24
C ILE A 17 -9.76 -1.05 14.14
N GLN A 18 -10.46 0.01 13.74
CA GLN A 18 -11.48 -0.03 12.70
C GLN A 18 -10.98 0.65 11.43
N GLN A 19 -10.92 -0.10 10.34
CA GLN A 19 -10.60 0.40 9.00
C GLN A 19 -11.42 -0.37 7.94
N SER A 20 -11.43 0.16 6.72
CA SER A 20 -11.98 -0.55 5.54
C SER A 20 -11.20 -1.85 5.26
N GLN A 21 -11.70 -2.71 4.37
CA GLN A 21 -10.97 -3.93 3.99
C GLN A 21 -9.71 -3.61 3.18
N GLY A 22 -8.75 -4.54 3.21
CA GLY A 22 -7.54 -4.50 2.38
C GLY A 22 -6.33 -3.79 2.99
N TRP A 23 -6.44 -3.29 4.24
CA TRP A 23 -5.29 -2.71 4.94
C TRP A 23 -4.38 -3.79 5.54
N VAL A 24 -3.08 -3.62 5.33
CA VAL A 24 -2.03 -4.54 5.80
C VAL A 24 -1.07 -3.77 6.72
N HIS A 25 -0.88 -4.27 7.94
CA HIS A 25 0.19 -3.80 8.82
C HIS A 25 1.53 -4.26 8.23
N TYR A 26 2.33 -3.32 7.70
CA TYR A 26 3.45 -3.67 6.82
C TYR A 26 4.84 -3.47 7.44
N MET A 27 4.95 -2.71 8.52
CA MET A 27 6.22 -2.40 9.16
C MET A 27 6.03 -2.16 10.66
N ILE A 28 6.96 -2.66 11.47
CA ILE A 28 7.03 -2.35 12.90
C ILE A 28 7.88 -1.11 13.07
N HIS A 29 7.32 -0.07 13.69
CA HIS A 29 8.07 1.12 14.05
C HIS A 29 8.76 0.90 15.41
N THR A 30 10.05 0.54 15.40
CA THR A 30 10.80 0.15 16.62
C THR A 30 10.87 1.25 17.69
N PRO A 31 11.10 2.53 17.35
CA PRO A 31 11.16 3.61 18.35
C PRO A 31 9.83 3.78 19.11
N GLU A 32 8.70 3.73 18.41
CA GLU A 32 7.37 3.88 19.02
C GLU A 32 6.46 2.71 18.64
N ARG A 33 6.54 1.61 19.42
CA ARG A 33 5.82 0.34 19.13
C ARG A 33 4.29 0.43 19.14
N HIS A 34 3.74 1.53 19.66
CA HIS A 34 2.31 1.78 19.67
C HIS A 34 1.82 2.40 18.35
N VAL A 35 2.74 2.91 17.52
CA VAL A 35 2.44 3.38 16.17
C VAL A 35 2.33 2.18 15.23
N LEU A 36 1.19 2.06 14.56
CA LEU A 36 0.91 0.99 13.61
C LEU A 36 0.88 1.52 12.18
N LEU A 37 1.75 0.97 11.33
CA LEU A 37 1.92 1.41 9.94
C LEU A 37 1.11 0.52 8.99
N PHE A 38 0.09 1.08 8.34
CA PHE A 38 -0.77 0.35 7.41
C PHE A 38 -0.55 0.78 5.96
N ARG A 39 -0.66 -0.16 5.02
CA ARG A 39 -0.69 0.11 3.57
C ARG A 39 -1.85 -0.62 2.92
N ARG A 40 -2.33 -0.09 1.79
CA ARG A 40 -3.33 -0.73 0.92
C ARG A 40 -2.96 -0.41 -0.54
N PRO A 41 -3.11 -1.35 -1.48
CA PRO A 41 -2.94 -1.03 -2.90
C PRO A 41 -3.90 0.09 -3.33
N LEU A 42 -3.40 0.99 -4.18
CA LEU A 42 -4.24 1.96 -4.87
C LEU A 42 -5.06 1.21 -5.93
N LYS A 43 -6.34 1.58 -6.08
CA LYS A 43 -7.16 1.08 -7.19
C LYS A 43 -6.66 1.74 -8.47
N ASP A 44 -6.44 0.95 -9.51
CA ASP A 44 -6.15 1.33 -10.90
C ASP A 44 -5.38 2.66 -11.05
N VAL A 45 -4.10 2.64 -10.70
CA VAL A 45 -3.18 3.64 -11.25
C VAL A 45 -3.06 3.33 -12.74
N ILE A 46 -3.85 4.04 -13.55
CA ILE A 46 -3.51 4.22 -14.96
C ILE A 46 -2.18 4.96 -14.96
N VAL A 47 -1.08 4.26 -15.19
CA VAL A 47 0.15 4.91 -15.60
C VAL A 47 -0.14 5.41 -17.01
N CYS A 48 -0.24 6.72 -17.18
CA CYS A 48 -0.19 7.31 -18.51
C CYS A 48 1.21 6.99 -19.07
N GLU A 49 1.34 5.92 -19.84
CA GLU A 49 2.54 5.68 -20.62
C GLU A 49 2.66 6.82 -21.62
N GLU A 50 3.68 7.67 -21.44
CA GLU A 50 4.05 8.70 -22.40
C GLU A 50 4.43 7.99 -23.71
N ASN A 51 3.52 8.03 -24.69
CA ASN A 51 3.80 7.70 -26.09
C ASN A 51 4.90 8.64 -26.59
N ASN A 52 6.15 8.20 -26.48
CA ASN A 52 7.29 8.86 -27.08
C ASN A 52 7.16 8.72 -28.60
N GLY A 53 6.88 9.84 -29.26
CA GLY A 53 6.37 9.92 -30.62
C GLY A 53 7.14 9.11 -31.67
N LYS A 54 6.40 8.27 -32.40
CA LYS A 54 6.80 7.66 -33.67
C LYS A 54 5.80 8.03 -34.77
N ASP A 55 5.57 9.32 -34.99
CA ASP A 55 4.71 9.80 -36.09
C ASP A 55 5.42 10.93 -36.85
N LYS A 56 6.53 10.66 -37.55
CA LYS A 56 7.16 11.60 -38.52
C LYS A 56 7.89 10.94 -39.71
N GLU A 57 7.60 9.68 -40.03
CA GLU A 57 8.04 9.06 -41.29
C GLU A 57 6.78 8.58 -42.02
N GLU A 58 6.71 8.81 -43.33
CA GLU A 58 5.58 8.50 -44.24
C GLU A 58 4.46 9.55 -44.38
N MET A 59 4.82 10.72 -44.94
CA MET A 59 4.00 11.31 -46.00
C MET A 59 4.91 11.65 -47.17
N ASN A 60 4.80 10.84 -48.23
CA ASN A 60 5.25 11.15 -49.58
C ASN A 60 4.55 12.40 -50.13
#